data_AF-A0AA96E7Z4-F1
#
_entry.id   AF-A0AA96E7Z4-F1
#
_cell.length_a   1.000
_cell.length_b   1.000
_cell.length_c   1.000
_cell.angle_alpha   90.00
_cell.angle_beta   90.00
_cell.angle_gamma   90.00
#
_symmetry.space_group_name_H-M   'P 1'
#
loop_
_entity.id
_entity.type
_entity.pdbx_description
1 polymer ?
#
loop_
_entity_poly.entity_id
_entity_poly.type
_entity_poly.pdbx_seq_one_letter_code
_entity_poly.pdbx_strand_id
1 'polypeptide(L)' 'MEMINQLQEGPTKAFAKHCFEAHSPEELEKAAEGAPDEAEMEHWGINAGQWEEAVTTALADHRAQQE' A
#
# COMPACT_ATOMS: atom_id res chain seq x y z
N MET A 1 1.42 8.21 12.14
CA MET A 1 0.44 7.31 12.81
C MET A 1 0.32 6.09 11.93
N GLU A 2 0.62 4.89 12.43
CA GLU A 2 0.65 3.69 11.58
C GLU A 2 -0.77 3.22 11.20
N MET A 3 -1.41 3.92 10.25
CA MET A 3 -2.68 3.53 9.62
C MET A 3 -2.57 2.14 9.00
N ILE A 4 -1.39 1.78 8.49
CA ILE A 4 -1.10 0.44 7.98
C ILE A 4 -1.33 -0.64 9.06
N ASN A 5 -1.10 -0.34 10.35
CA ASN A 5 -1.35 -1.30 11.42
C ASN A 5 -2.84 -1.52 11.71
N GLN A 6 -3.72 -0.62 11.25
CA GLN A 6 -5.18 -0.73 11.37
C GLN A 6 -5.80 -1.58 10.25
N LEU A 7 -5.06 -1.85 9.17
CA LEU A 7 -5.51 -2.78 8.14
C LEU A 7 -5.70 -4.17 8.73
N GLN A 8 -6.68 -4.89 8.18
CA GLN A 8 -6.98 -6.25 8.60
C GLN A 8 -5.71 -7.12 8.46
N GLU A 9 -5.38 -7.89 9.50
CA GLU A 9 -4.20 -8.77 9.46
C GLU A 9 -4.35 -9.78 8.31
N GLY A 10 -3.42 -9.73 7.37
CA GLY A 10 -3.52 -10.46 6.10
C GLY A 10 -2.53 -9.93 5.05
N PRO A 11 -2.63 -10.46 3.82
CA PRO A 11 -1.73 -10.09 2.73
C PRO A 11 -1.80 -8.60 2.38
N THR A 12 -2.97 -7.96 2.53
CA THR A 12 -3.15 -6.51 2.36
C THR A 12 -2.27 -5.67 3.28
N LYS A 13 -2.20 -6.02 4.57
CA LYS A 13 -1.36 -5.31 5.55
C LYS A 13 0.13 -5.55 5.28
N ALA A 14 0.51 -6.78 4.93
CA ALA A 14 1.88 -7.10 4.59
C ALA A 14 2.33 -6.36 3.33
N PHE A 15 1.47 -6.29 2.32
CA PHE A 15 1.69 -5.53 1.10
C PHE A 15 1.78 -4.02 1.39
N ALA A 16 0.86 -3.45 2.16
CA ALA A 16 0.92 -2.04 2.56
C ALA A 16 2.23 -1.68 3.27
N LYS A 17 2.71 -2.54 4.18
CA LYS A 17 4.03 -2.36 4.82
C LYS A 17 5.16 -2.44 3.82
N HIS A 18 5.14 -3.45 2.94
CA HIS A 18 6.15 -3.58 1.90
C HIS A 18 6.16 -2.35 0.99
N CYS A 19 5.00 -1.86 0.56
CA CYS A 19 4.87 -0.63 -0.22
C CYS A 19 5.45 0.58 0.51
N PHE A 20 5.15 0.72 1.80
CA PHE A 20 5.70 1.78 2.64
C PHE A 20 7.23 1.68 2.79
N GLU A 21 7.79 0.50 2.98
CA GLU A 21 9.24 0.33 3.18
C GLU A 21 10.03 0.33 1.87
N ALA A 22 9.45 -0.18 0.78
CA ALA A 22 10.11 -0.36 -0.51
C ALA A 22 9.95 0.84 -1.46
N HIS A 23 8.90 1.65 -1.30
CA HIS A 23 8.59 2.77 -2.19
C HIS A 23 8.50 4.11 -1.44
N SER A 24 8.87 5.17 -2.15
CA SER A 24 8.71 6.55 -1.71
C SER A 24 7.25 7.02 -1.89
N PRO A 25 6.79 8.05 -1.15
CA PRO A 25 5.44 8.60 -1.31
C PRO A 25 5.10 9.01 -2.75
N GLU A 26 6.06 9.51 -3.53
CA GLU A 26 5.85 9.87 -4.94
C GLU A 26 5.53 8.65 -5.84
N GLU A 27 6.15 7.50 -5.54
CA GLU A 27 5.93 6.26 -6.28
C GLU A 27 4.60 5.62 -5.86
N LEU A 28 4.26 5.68 -4.57
CA LEU A 28 2.97 5.24 -4.06
C LEU A 28 1.81 6.11 -4.56
N GLU A 29 2.02 7.42 -4.72
CA GLU A 29 1.03 8.31 -5.33
C GLU A 29 0.77 7.94 -6.79
N LYS A 30 1.82 7.74 -7.58
CA LYS A 30 1.65 7.26 -8.97
C LYS A 30 0.99 5.89 -9.04
N ALA A 31 1.32 4.99 -8.11
CA ALA A 31 0.68 3.68 -8.04
C ALA A 31 -0.81 3.82 -7.69
N ALA A 32 -1.17 4.66 -6.73
CA ALA A 32 -2.55 4.94 -6.35
C ALA A 32 -3.38 5.61 -7.47
N GLU A 33 -2.75 6.50 -8.26
CA GLU A 33 -3.38 7.11 -9.44
C GLU A 33 -3.40 6.17 -10.66
N GLY A 34 -2.55 5.14 -10.64
CA GLY A 34 -2.39 4.15 -11.68
C GLY A 34 -3.35 2.97 -11.55
N ALA A 35 -3.11 1.94 -12.38
CA ALA A 35 -3.84 0.69 -12.28
C ALA A 35 -3.11 -0.27 -11.31
N PRO A 36 -3.86 -1.14 -10.60
CA PRO A 36 -3.28 -2.17 -9.76
C PRO A 36 -2.31 -3.07 -10.53
N ASP A 37 -1.13 -3.32 -9.96
CA ASP A 37 -0.14 -4.20 -10.56
C ASP A 37 -0.56 -5.67 -10.38
N GLU A 38 -0.85 -6.35 -11.50
CA GLU A 38 -1.23 -7.77 -11.49
C GLU A 38 -0.15 -8.67 -10.93
N ALA A 39 1.13 -8.36 -11.14
CA ALA A 39 2.22 -9.18 -10.62
C ALA A 39 2.29 -9.09 -9.09
N GLU A 40 2.06 -7.91 -8.51
CA GLU A 40 1.96 -7.75 -7.06
C GLU A 40 0.70 -8.42 -6.51
N MET A 41 -0.44 -8.25 -7.18
CA MET A 41 -1.69 -8.92 -6.79
C MET A 41 -1.54 -10.45 -6.75
N GLU A 42 -0.89 -11.05 -7.75
CA GLU A 42 -0.61 -12.49 -7.77
C GLU A 42 0.44 -12.89 -6.72
N HIS A 43 1.50 -12.10 -6.54
CA HIS A 43 2.57 -12.39 -5.58
C HIS A 43 2.07 -12.39 -4.14
N TRP A 44 1.24 -11.41 -3.80
CA TRP A 44 0.69 -11.22 -2.46
C TRP A 44 -0.64 -11.95 -2.26
N GLY A 45 -1.27 -12.41 -3.33
CA GLY A 45 -2.59 -13.06 -3.29
C GLY A 45 -3.70 -12.10 -2.88
N ILE A 46 -3.63 -10.84 -3.32
CA ILE A 46 -4.61 -9.79 -3.04
C ILE A 46 -5.41 -9.43 -4.29
N ASN A 47 -6.61 -8.89 -4.10
CA ASN A 47 -7.41 -8.34 -5.19
C ASN A 47 -7.13 -6.85 -5.42
N ALA A 48 -7.63 -6.31 -6.53
CA ALA A 48 -7.47 -4.89 -6.89
C ALA A 48 -7.90 -3.92 -5.78
N GLY A 49 -9.03 -4.18 -5.11
CA GLY A 49 -9.49 -3.33 -4.01
C GLY A 49 -8.55 -3.35 -2.80
N GLN A 50 -7.98 -4.52 -2.48
CA GLN A 50 -6.97 -4.66 -1.43
C GLN A 50 -5.64 -4.01 -1.81
N TRP A 51 -5.24 -4.09 -3.08
CA TRP A 51 -4.04 -3.42 -3.58
C TRP A 51 -4.20 -1.91 -3.47
N GLU A 52 -5.31 -1.35 -3.95
CA GLU A 52 -5.61 0.08 -3.85
C GLU A 52 -5.67 0.56 -2.39
N GLU A 53 -6.34 -0.20 -1.52
CA GLU A 53 -6.42 0.10 -0.09
C GLU A 53 -5.03 0.11 0.56
N ALA A 54 -4.19 -0.88 0.25
CA ALA A 54 -2.84 -0.98 0.77
C ALA A 54 -1.93 0.17 0.31
N VAL A 55 -1.94 0.49 -0.99
CA VAL A 55 -1.13 1.59 -1.56
C VAL A 55 -1.60 2.93 -1.01
N THR A 56 -2.91 3.18 -0.96
CA THR A 56 -3.48 4.42 -0.41
C THR A 56 -3.15 4.57 1.07
N THR A 57 -3.25 3.49 1.85
CA THR A 57 -2.89 3.49 3.27
C THR A 57 -1.40 3.73 3.47
N ALA A 58 -0.55 3.07 2.67
CA ALA A 58 0.91 3.26 2.71
C ALA A 58 1.30 4.70 2.38
N LEU A 59 0.67 5.30 1.37
CA LEU A 59 0.86 6.70 1.00
C LEU A 59 0.44 7.65 2.12
N ALA A 60 -0.72 7.42 2.73
CA ALA A 60 -1.22 8.22 3.85
C ALA A 60 -0.29 8.13 5.07
N ASP A 61 0.27 6.94 5.34
CA ASP A 61 1.22 6.73 6.42
C ASP A 61 2.53 7.50 6.19
N HIS A 62 3.08 7.43 4.97
CA HIS A 62 4.26 8.20 4.57
C HIS A 62 4.07 9.69 4.76
N ARG A 63 2.94 10.23 4.28
CA ARG A 63 2.60 11.65 4.47
C ARG A 63 2.49 12.00 5.94
N ALA A 64 1.83 11.16 6.73
CA ALA A 64 1.68 11.35 8.18
C ALA A 64 2.97 11.14 8.99
N GLN A 65 4.04 10.61 8.40
CA GLN A 65 5.38 10.53 9.00
C GLN A 65 6.29 11.68 8.57
N GLN A 66 5.98 12.37 7.47
CA GLN A 66 6.72 13.54 6.99
C GLN A 66 6.19 14.88 7.53
N GLU A 67 5.04 14.89 8.21
CA GLU A 67 4.49 16.02 8.98
C GLU A 67 4.90 15.97 10.47
#